data_AF-A0A9D8E6T7-F1
#
_entry.id   AF-A0A9D8E6T7-F1
#
_cell.length_a   1.000
_cell.length_b   1.000
_cell.length_c   1.000
_cell.angle_alpha   90.00
_cell.angle_beta   90.00
_cell.angle_gamma   90.00
#
_symmetry.space_group_name_H-M   'P 1'
#
loop_
_entity.id
_entity.type
_entity.pdbx_description
1 polymer ?
#
loop_
_entity_poly.entity_id
_entity_poly.type
_entity_poly.pdbx_seq_one_letter_code
_entity_poly.pdbx_strand_id
1 'polypeptide(L)'
;MSESDSGWDLAVGSVVRRAALHRRYGGNAQAGIAPCRSHPYILLFTDPAAGPEHGYFAEWAEDGTFHYTGQGQHGDQVFHHANKA
;
A
#
# COMPACT_ATOMS: atom_id res chain seq x y z
N MET A 1 -18.60 -12.93 14.90
CA MET A 1 -18.06 -13.18 13.54
C MET A 1 -16.60 -13.54 13.73
N SER A 2 -16.24 -14.80 13.52
CA SER A 2 -14.86 -15.27 13.66
C SER A 2 -14.03 -14.69 12.52
N GLU A 3 -12.99 -13.92 12.85
CA GLU A 3 -11.95 -13.53 11.91
C GLU A 3 -11.38 -14.81 11.30
N SER A 4 -11.62 -15.00 10.00
CA SER A 4 -11.05 -16.10 9.24
C SER A 4 -9.53 -16.05 9.35
N ASP A 5 -8.93 -17.23 9.52
CA ASP A 5 -7.50 -17.53 9.51
C ASP A 5 -6.85 -17.05 8.20
N SER A 6 -6.67 -15.74 8.08
CA SER A 6 -6.25 -15.06 6.85
C SER A 6 -4.76 -15.27 6.56
N GLY A 7 -4.03 -15.99 7.43
CA GLY A 7 -2.57 -16.07 7.43
C GLY A 7 -1.88 -14.71 7.69
N TRP A 8 -2.67 -13.66 7.98
CA TRP A 8 -2.20 -12.31 8.22
C TRP A 8 -1.93 -12.12 9.72
N ASP A 9 -0.67 -11.95 10.07
CA ASP A 9 -0.21 -11.86 11.46
C ASP A 9 0.32 -10.46 11.83
N LEU A 10 0.01 -9.47 11.00
CA LEU A 10 0.28 -8.06 11.29
C LEU A 10 -0.93 -7.45 12.01
N ALA A 11 -0.80 -7.30 13.32
CA ALA A 11 -1.78 -6.58 14.13
C ALA A 11 -1.85 -5.10 13.73
N VAL A 12 -3.05 -4.52 13.78
CA VAL A 12 -3.26 -3.08 13.53
C VAL A 12 -2.43 -2.27 14.53
N GLY A 13 -1.76 -1.22 14.04
CA GLY A 13 -0.87 -0.37 14.83
C GLY A 13 0.55 -0.90 15.01
N SER A 14 0.89 -2.07 14.44
CA SER A 14 2.26 -2.59 14.49
C SER A 14 3.26 -1.66 13.80
N VAL A 15 4.37 -1.36 14.47
CA VAL A 15 5.50 -0.63 13.88
C VAL A 15 6.47 -1.65 13.28
N VAL A 16 6.52 -1.71 11.96
CA VAL A 16 7.33 -2.70 11.23
C VAL A 16 8.18 -2.02 10.17
N ARG A 17 9.45 -2.44 10.06
CA ARG A 17 10.32 -1.97 8.99
C ARG A 17 9.79 -2.48 7.65
N ARG A 18 9.62 -1.58 6.68
CA ARG A 18 9.22 -1.92 5.30
C ARG A 18 10.07 -3.04 4.69
N ALA A 19 11.39 -3.02 4.90
CA ALA A 19 12.28 -4.08 4.44
C ALA A 19 11.96 -5.47 5.02
N ALA A 20 11.43 -5.55 6.24
CA ALA A 20 11.00 -6.82 6.84
C ALA A 20 9.73 -7.36 6.16
N LEU A 21 8.79 -6.48 5.83
CA LEU A 21 7.59 -6.85 5.07
C LEU A 21 7.98 -7.44 3.71
N HIS A 22 8.89 -6.80 2.96
CA HIS A 22 9.31 -7.31 1.66
C HIS A 22 10.18 -8.56 1.73
N ARG A 23 10.98 -8.75 2.79
CA ARG A 23 11.67 -10.04 3.01
C ARG A 23 10.67 -11.18 3.21
N ARG A 24 9.54 -10.90 3.86
CA ARG A 24 8.50 -11.89 4.15
C ARG A 24 7.56 -12.15 2.98
N TYR A 25 6.98 -11.10 2.42
CA TYR A 25 5.91 -11.21 1.42
C TYR A 25 6.39 -10.97 -0.03
N GLY A 26 7.64 -10.54 -0.21
CA GLY A 26 8.18 -10.17 -1.52
C GLY A 26 7.60 -8.84 -2.04
N GLY A 27 7.52 -8.69 -3.35
CA GLY A 27 7.03 -7.47 -4.01
C GLY A 27 8.10 -6.39 -4.17
N ASN A 28 7.71 -5.27 -4.77
CA ASN A 28 8.59 -4.14 -5.02
C ASN A 28 8.75 -3.29 -3.75
N ALA A 29 9.97 -3.25 -3.20
CA ALA A 29 10.26 -2.55 -1.95
C ALA A 29 10.26 -1.01 -2.04
N GLN A 30 10.21 -0.46 -3.26
CA GLN A 30 10.22 0.98 -3.49
C GLN A 30 8.83 1.51 -3.92
N ALA A 31 7.97 0.68 -4.50
CA ALA A 31 6.66 1.11 -5.00
C ALA A 31 5.64 1.37 -3.89
N GLY A 32 4.86 2.45 -4.00
CA GLY A 32 3.77 2.76 -3.06
C GLY A 32 2.69 1.67 -3.05
N ILE A 33 2.39 1.09 -4.21
CA ILE A 33 1.51 -0.06 -4.37
C ILE A 33 2.41 -1.28 -4.67
N ALA A 34 2.40 -2.27 -3.78
CA ALA A 34 3.29 -3.42 -3.88
C ALA A 34 2.50 -4.72 -3.73
N PRO A 35 2.13 -5.36 -4.86
CA PRO A 35 1.65 -6.73 -4.86
C PRO A 35 2.70 -7.66 -4.26
N CYS A 36 2.29 -8.47 -3.31
CA CYS A 36 3.15 -9.48 -2.70
C CYS A 36 3.44 -10.59 -3.71
N ARG A 37 4.68 -11.08 -3.72
CA ARG A 37 5.10 -12.15 -4.65
C ARG A 37 4.69 -13.54 -4.14
N SER A 38 4.68 -13.73 -2.82
CA SER A 38 4.46 -15.04 -2.19
C SER A 38 3.06 -15.23 -1.62
N HIS A 39 2.22 -14.19 -1.61
CA HIS A 39 0.91 -14.19 -0.98
C HIS A 39 -0.08 -13.33 -1.80
N PRO A 40 -1.39 -13.59 -1.73
CA PRO A 40 -2.42 -12.83 -2.45
C PRO A 40 -2.76 -11.50 -1.76
N TYR A 41 -1.75 -10.75 -1.34
CA TYR A 41 -1.92 -9.46 -0.66
C TYR A 41 -1.33 -8.32 -1.52
N ILE A 42 -1.88 -7.12 -1.35
CA ILE A 42 -1.29 -5.88 -1.88
C ILE A 42 -0.97 -4.99 -0.69
N LEU A 43 0.29 -4.55 -0.60
CA LEU A 43 0.71 -3.58 0.41
C LEU A 43 0.62 -2.18 -0.17
N LEU A 44 -0.02 -1.27 0.56
CA LEU A 44 -0.06 0.16 0.26
C LEU A 44 0.83 0.91 1.25
N PHE A 45 1.71 1.76 0.73
CA PHE A 45 2.60 2.61 1.51
C PHE A 45 2.30 4.07 1.23
N THR A 46 2.13 4.86 2.28
CA THR A 46 2.00 6.31 2.21
C THR A 46 2.94 6.98 3.20
N ASP A 47 3.42 8.17 2.84
CA ASP A 47 4.06 9.10 3.74
C ASP A 47 3.23 10.39 3.72
N PRO A 48 2.35 10.62 4.71
CA PRO A 48 1.50 11.80 4.75
C PRO A 48 2.26 13.12 4.83
N ALA A 49 3.53 13.12 5.28
CA ALA A 49 4.34 14.33 5.38
C ALA A 49 5.02 14.67 4.05
N ALA A 50 5.54 13.67 3.34
CA ALA A 50 6.28 13.88 2.08
C ALA A 50 5.44 13.73 0.80
N GLY A 51 4.36 12.94 0.85
CA GLY A 51 3.50 12.65 -0.31
C GLY A 51 2.94 13.90 -1.01
N PRO A 52 2.41 14.90 -0.28
CA PRO A 52 1.81 16.09 -0.90
C PRO A 52 2.78 16.90 -1.78
N GLU A 53 4.08 16.88 -1.49
CA GLU A 53 5.11 17.56 -2.32
C GLU A 53 5.20 16.96 -3.73
N HIS A 54 4.72 15.71 -3.90
CA HIS A 54 4.65 15.00 -5.17
C HIS A 54 3.22 14.85 -5.69
N GLY A 55 2.25 15.57 -5.11
CA GLY A 55 0.84 15.49 -5.49
C GLY A 55 0.14 14.20 -5.04
N TYR A 56 0.72 13.47 -4.07
CA TYR A 56 0.14 12.26 -3.52
C TYR A 56 -0.61 12.53 -2.22
N PHE A 57 -1.86 12.09 -2.19
CA PHE A 57 -2.75 12.18 -1.04
C PHE A 57 -3.20 10.78 -0.62
N ALA A 58 -3.26 10.57 0.70
CA ALA A 58 -3.68 9.33 1.32
C ALA A 58 -4.39 9.66 2.64
N GLU A 59 -5.72 9.63 2.63
CA GLU A 59 -6.53 10.14 3.73
C GLU A 59 -7.83 9.37 3.89
N TRP A 60 -8.38 9.42 5.10
CA TRP A 60 -9.72 8.91 5.35
C TRP A 60 -10.75 9.93 4.88
N ALA A 61 -11.67 9.50 4.03
CA ALA A 61 -12.80 10.29 3.59
C ALA A 61 -13.95 10.26 4.61
N GLU A 62 -14.89 11.20 4.47
CA GLU A 62 -16.06 11.32 5.36
C GLU A 62 -16.98 10.09 5.31
N ASP A 63 -16.97 9.36 4.19
CA ASP A 63 -17.74 8.12 4.01
C ASP A 63 -17.10 6.89 4.66
N GLY A 64 -15.96 7.07 5.34
CA GLY A 64 -15.22 6.00 6.00
C GLY A 64 -14.35 5.17 5.05
N THR A 65 -14.20 5.57 3.79
CA THR A 65 -13.24 4.95 2.87
C THR A 65 -11.86 5.59 2.99
N PHE A 66 -10.83 4.85 2.58
CA PHE A 66 -9.46 5.37 2.53
C PHE A 66 -9.12 5.72 1.08
N HIS A 67 -8.97 7.01 0.80
CA HIS A 67 -8.51 7.50 -0.48
C HIS A 67 -7.00 7.32 -0.58
N TYR A 68 -6.53 6.82 -1.72
CA TYR A 68 -5.11 6.61 -1.97
C TYR A 68 -4.78 6.96 -3.43
N THR A 69 -3.78 7.81 -3.62
CA THR A 69 -3.36 8.24 -4.96
C THR A 69 -2.53 7.17 -5.66
N GLY A 70 -2.81 6.89 -6.92
CA GLY A 70 -2.10 5.88 -7.72
C GLY A 70 -0.63 6.21 -7.99
N GLN A 71 0.10 5.26 -8.58
CA GLN A 71 1.49 5.44 -8.98
C GLN A 71 1.60 6.29 -10.25
N GLY A 72 2.58 7.21 -10.26
CA GLY A 72 2.93 8.08 -11.40
C GLY A 72 3.01 9.53 -10.93
N GLN A 73 4.20 10.14 -10.98
CA GLN A 73 4.45 11.49 -10.44
C GLN A 73 4.20 12.59 -11.47
N HIS A 74 4.26 12.27 -12.76
CA HIS A 74 4.23 13.24 -13.84
C HIS A 74 3.22 12.81 -14.90
N GLY A 75 2.41 13.76 -15.36
CA GLY A 75 1.37 13.52 -16.36
C GLY A 75 0.23 12.64 -15.85
N ASP A 76 -0.57 12.14 -16.78
CA ASP A 76 -1.74 11.32 -16.45
C ASP A 76 -1.30 9.97 -15.88
N GLN A 77 -1.92 9.61 -14.75
CA GLN A 77 -1.79 8.26 -14.22
C GLN A 77 -2.48 7.27 -15.15
N VAL A 78 -1.82 6.15 -15.39
CA VAL A 78 -2.24 5.13 -16.35
C VAL A 78 -2.45 3.80 -15.66
N PHE A 79 -3.47 3.08 -16.08
CA PHE A 79 -3.84 1.78 -15.53
C PHE A 79 -2.87 0.70 -16.04
N HIS A 80 -1.65 0.66 -15.50
CA HIS A 80 -0.64 -0.37 -15.79
C HIS A 80 0.19 -0.72 -14.54
N HIS A 81 0.96 -1.81 -14.60
CA HIS A 81 1.83 -2.27 -13.52
C HIS A 81 1.13 -2.27 -12.15
N ALA A 82 1.65 -1.53 -11.17
CA ALA A 82 1.11 -1.49 -9.82
C ALA A 82 -0.28 -0.85 -9.74
N ASN A 83 -0.67 0.01 -10.71
CA ASN A 83 -2.02 0.56 -10.77
C ASN A 83 -3.06 -0.47 -11.24
N LYS A 84 -2.64 -1.63 -11.78
CA LYS A 84 -3.49 -2.78 -12.16
C LYS A 84 -3.55 -3.89 -11.12
N ALA A 85 -2.83 -3.69 -10.00
CA ALA A 85 -2.60 -4.69 -8.97
C ALA A 85 -3.89 -5.35 -8.48
#